data_AF-A0A517CM87-F1
#
_entry.id   AF-A0A517CM87-F1
#
_cell.length_a   1.000
_cell.length_b   1.000
_cell.length_c   1.000
_cell.angle_alpha   90.00
_cell.angle_beta   90.00
_cell.angle_gamma   90.00
#
_symmetry.space_group_name_H-M   'P 1'
#
loop_
_entity.id
_entity.type
_entity.pdbx_description
1 polymer ?
#
loop_
_entity_poly.entity_id
_entity_poly.type
_entity_poly.pdbx_seq_one_letter_code
_entity_poly.pdbx_strand_id
1 'polypeptide(L)'
;MNKSSNQIIMSYSNYWKRALDVSGRSTRSEFWHPYWINLVITSLLSILSVGTLGSLFALATLIPSFTVMTRRLHDSNRSMLFAILYHISGFITKAAMIFFVLGILLASISTENYRIAKTLPVGTAFGVVIAGLISLFILFLLVKPGNKKPNRYGDGGSCEINIKETEYFESTGTMNKVREREQDKSGYTNVDDIDWDKL
;
A
#
# COMPACT_ATOMS: atom_id res chain seq x y z
N MET A 1 10.08 2.31 24.00
CA MET A 1 9.00 2.18 22.99
C MET A 1 9.12 0.80 22.35
N ASN A 2 8.03 0.04 22.22
CA ASN A 2 8.08 -1.28 21.58
C ASN A 2 8.45 -1.14 20.07
N LYS A 3 9.02 -2.19 19.48
CA LYS A 3 9.48 -2.20 18.07
C LYS A 3 8.38 -1.84 17.07
N SER A 4 7.12 -2.26 17.32
CA SER A 4 5.97 -1.96 16.45
C SER A 4 5.50 -0.51 16.52
N SER A 5 5.49 0.13 17.69
CA SER A 5 5.12 1.54 17.84
C SER A 5 6.09 2.46 17.11
N ASN A 6 7.38 2.13 17.16
CA ASN A 6 8.41 2.85 16.38
C ASN A 6 8.17 2.71 14.87
N GLN A 7 7.73 1.54 14.41
CA GLN A 7 7.47 1.29 13.00
C GLN A 7 6.27 2.07 12.45
N ILE A 8 5.18 2.20 13.23
CA ILE A 8 4.00 2.99 12.84
C ILE A 8 4.38 4.46 12.66
N ILE A 9 5.06 5.03 13.65
CA ILE A 9 5.48 6.44 13.64
C ILE A 9 6.45 6.70 12.49
N MET A 10 7.43 5.81 12.29
CA MET A 10 8.39 5.93 11.20
C MET A 10 7.69 5.87 9.83
N SER A 11 6.75 4.94 9.66
CA SER A 11 5.98 4.80 8.42
C SER A 11 5.18 6.07 8.10
N TYR A 12 4.54 6.67 9.10
CA TYR A 12 3.79 7.91 8.93
C TYR A 12 4.70 9.12 8.68
N SER A 13 5.88 9.17 9.32
CA SER A 13 6.88 10.20 9.01
C SER A 13 7.40 10.09 7.58
N ASN A 14 7.73 8.87 7.16
CA ASN A 14 8.21 8.57 5.79
C ASN A 14 7.16 8.88 4.73
N TYR A 15 5.87 8.68 5.05
CA TYR A 15 4.76 9.04 4.16
C TYR A 15 4.81 10.51 3.73
N TRP A 16 5.04 11.42 4.68
CA TRP A 16 5.13 12.85 4.39
C TRP A 16 6.50 13.25 3.81
N LYS A 17 7.61 12.73 4.37
CA LYS A 17 8.97 13.06 3.90
C LYS A 17 9.22 12.62 2.46
N ARG A 18 8.67 11.47 2.07
CA ARG A 18 8.82 10.87 0.74
C ARG A 18 7.53 11.00 -0.07
N ALA A 19 6.83 12.12 0.10
CA ALA A 19 5.57 12.41 -0.60
C ALA A 19 5.74 12.58 -2.11
N LEU A 20 6.89 13.08 -2.57
CA LEU A 20 7.20 13.31 -3.99
C LEU A 20 8.20 12.29 -4.56
N ASP A 21 8.74 11.42 -3.71
CA ASP A 21 9.69 10.38 -4.12
C ASP A 21 8.96 9.11 -4.56
N VAL A 22 8.76 8.99 -5.88
CA VAL A 22 8.16 7.81 -6.53
C VAL A 22 9.15 6.67 -6.74
N SER A 23 10.44 6.92 -6.52
CA SER A 23 11.51 5.96 -6.75
C SER A 23 11.65 4.99 -5.59
N GLY A 24 12.19 3.81 -5.88
CA GLY A 24 12.39 2.78 -4.88
C GLY A 24 11.12 1.98 -4.57
N ARG A 25 11.13 1.37 -3.38
CA ARG A 25 10.15 0.37 -2.93
C ARG A 25 9.65 0.70 -1.54
N SER A 26 8.44 0.26 -1.23
CA SER A 26 7.87 0.37 0.11
C SER A 26 7.28 -0.93 0.60
N THR A 27 7.48 -1.19 1.89
CA THR A 27 6.93 -2.37 2.56
C THR A 27 5.42 -2.27 2.76
N ARG A 28 4.80 -3.37 3.19
CA ARG A 28 3.39 -3.38 3.56
C ARG A 28 3.07 -2.39 4.70
N SER A 29 3.90 -2.34 5.74
CA SER A 29 3.68 -1.44 6.87
C SER A 29 3.77 0.03 6.47
N GLU A 30 4.72 0.37 5.59
CA GLU A 30 4.87 1.73 5.08
C GLU A 30 3.66 2.21 4.28
N PHE A 31 2.92 1.29 3.65
CA PHE A 31 1.68 1.59 2.93
C PHE A 31 0.45 1.60 3.85
N TRP A 32 0.27 0.53 4.65
CA TRP A 32 -0.98 0.31 5.39
C TRP A 32 -1.12 1.16 6.66
N HIS A 33 -0.02 1.55 7.32
CA HIS A 33 -0.13 2.44 8.49
C HIS A 33 -0.64 3.83 8.10
N PRO A 34 -0.04 4.54 7.12
CA PRO A 34 -0.58 5.83 6.69
C PRO A 34 -2.00 5.73 6.12
N TYR A 35 -2.33 4.64 5.42
CA TYR A 35 -3.66 4.42 4.87
C TYR A 35 -4.75 4.48 5.95
N TRP A 36 -4.66 3.65 6.99
CA TRP A 36 -5.68 3.63 8.04
C TRP A 36 -5.64 4.88 8.93
N ILE A 37 -4.46 5.45 9.20
CA ILE A 37 -4.33 6.71 9.93
C ILE A 37 -5.06 7.85 9.19
N ASN A 38 -4.81 8.00 7.89
CA ASN A 38 -5.46 9.05 7.09
C ASN A 38 -6.96 8.78 6.93
N LEU A 39 -7.39 7.51 6.89
CA LEU A 39 -8.82 7.17 6.88
C LEU A 39 -9.52 7.65 8.15
N VAL A 40 -8.92 7.46 9.32
CA VAL A 40 -9.46 7.95 10.60
C VAL A 40 -9.46 9.47 10.65
N ILE A 41 -8.33 10.12 10.32
CA ILE A 41 -8.23 11.59 10.33
C ILE A 41 -9.25 12.23 9.39
N THR A 42 -9.36 11.74 8.16
CA THR A 42 -10.30 12.27 7.15
C THR A 42 -11.75 12.11 7.64
N SER A 43 -12.09 10.98 8.25
CA SER A 43 -13.43 10.72 8.77
C SER A 43 -13.78 11.68 9.92
N LEU A 44 -12.87 11.87 10.87
CA LEU A 44 -13.06 12.80 11.99
C LEU A 44 -13.20 14.25 11.51
N LEU A 45 -12.33 14.69 10.59
CA LEU A 45 -12.40 16.03 10.01
C LEU A 45 -13.70 16.24 9.21
N SER A 46 -14.19 15.21 8.53
CA SER A 46 -15.45 15.30 7.78
C SER A 46 -16.65 15.49 8.70
N ILE A 47 -16.68 14.82 9.85
CA ILE A 47 -17.75 14.98 10.85
C ILE A 47 -17.72 16.38 11.47
N LEU A 48 -16.53 16.86 11.84
CA LEU A 48 -16.37 18.14 12.56
C LEU A 48 -16.71 19.37 11.71
N SER A 49 -16.53 19.30 10.39
CA SER A 49 -16.71 20.46 9.50
C SER A 49 -17.75 20.24 8.40
N VAL A 50 -18.65 19.27 8.56
CA VAL A 50 -19.64 18.89 7.53
C VAL A 50 -18.98 18.65 6.17
N GLY A 51 -17.80 18.01 6.16
CA GLY A 51 -17.07 17.62 4.96
C GLY A 51 -16.01 18.59 4.44
N THR A 52 -15.99 19.87 4.86
CA THR A 52 -15.03 20.88 4.32
C THR A 52 -13.56 20.55 4.61
N LEU A 53 -13.18 20.42 5.88
CA LEU A 53 -11.82 20.06 6.32
C LEU A 53 -11.43 18.65 5.87
N GLY A 54 -12.38 17.71 5.90
CA GLY A 54 -12.17 16.37 5.37
C GLY A 54 -11.77 16.38 3.89
N SER A 55 -12.44 17.20 3.08
CA SER A 55 -12.14 17.34 1.65
C SER A 55 -10.77 18.00 1.41
N LEU A 56 -10.43 19.04 2.18
CA LEU A 56 -9.13 19.70 2.08
C LEU A 56 -7.98 18.76 2.47
N PHE A 57 -8.17 17.98 3.53
CA PHE A 57 -7.18 16.98 3.95
C PHE A 57 -7.06 15.83 2.95
N ALA A 58 -8.16 15.39 2.33
CA ALA A 58 -8.14 14.40 1.26
C ALA A 58 -7.33 14.88 0.05
N LEU A 59 -7.40 16.17 -0.28
CA LEU A 59 -6.56 16.77 -1.33
C LEU A 59 -5.08 16.79 -0.94
N ALA A 60 -4.75 17.19 0.29
CA ALA A 60 -3.37 17.21 0.78
C ALA A 60 -2.74 15.81 0.81
N THR A 61 -3.54 14.77 1.08
CA THR A 61 -3.08 13.38 1.15
C THR A 61 -3.09 12.65 -0.20
N LEU A 62 -3.63 13.26 -1.27
CA LEU A 62 -3.73 12.63 -2.59
C LEU A 62 -2.35 12.28 -3.17
N ILE A 63 -1.43 13.25 -3.21
CA ILE A 63 -0.09 13.05 -3.78
C ILE A 63 0.73 12.04 -2.96
N PRO A 64 0.86 12.19 -1.62
CA PRO A 64 1.62 11.22 -0.85
C PRO A 64 1.02 9.80 -0.89
N SER A 65 -0.32 9.67 -0.95
CA SER A 65 -1.01 8.37 -1.12
C SER A 65 -0.66 7.71 -2.45
N PHE A 66 -0.68 8.48 -3.54
CA PHE A 66 -0.28 7.99 -4.87
C PHE A 66 1.18 7.52 -4.87
N THR A 67 2.06 8.30 -4.27
CA THR A 67 3.50 8.03 -4.23
C THR A 67 3.83 6.76 -3.44
N VAL A 68 3.28 6.60 -2.23
CA VAL A 68 3.51 5.38 -1.44
C VAL A 68 2.87 4.15 -2.09
N MET A 69 1.71 4.28 -2.74
CA MET A 69 1.08 3.18 -3.47
C MET A 69 1.94 2.73 -4.65
N THR A 70 2.54 3.67 -5.36
CA THR A 70 3.47 3.39 -6.46
C THR A 70 4.70 2.61 -5.95
N ARG A 71 5.36 3.09 -4.89
CA ARG A 71 6.49 2.37 -4.25
C ARG A 71 6.08 0.98 -3.75
N ARG A 72 4.85 0.83 -3.28
CA ARG A 72 4.31 -0.46 -2.84
C ARG A 72 4.11 -1.44 -4.01
N LEU A 73 3.65 -0.96 -5.16
CA LEU A 73 3.53 -1.76 -6.38
C LEU A 73 4.90 -2.10 -6.97
N HIS A 74 5.86 -1.19 -6.88
CA HIS A 74 7.26 -1.44 -7.23
C HIS A 74 7.86 -2.58 -6.41
N ASP A 75 7.47 -2.71 -5.13
CA ASP A 75 7.93 -3.82 -4.26
C ASP A 75 7.51 -5.21 -4.79
N SER A 76 6.42 -5.28 -5.56
CA SER A 76 5.96 -6.50 -6.25
C SER A 76 6.35 -6.53 -7.73
N ASN A 77 7.34 -5.74 -8.13
CA ASN A 77 7.83 -5.58 -9.51
C ASN A 77 6.72 -5.18 -10.52
N ARG A 78 5.73 -4.40 -10.08
CA ARG A 78 4.66 -3.86 -10.93
C ARG A 78 4.94 -2.40 -11.29
N SER A 79 4.37 -1.93 -12.39
CA SER A 79 4.54 -0.53 -12.84
C SER A 79 3.63 0.43 -12.08
N MET A 80 3.98 1.72 -12.14
CA MET A 80 3.15 2.84 -11.69
C MET A 80 1.78 2.90 -12.42
N LEU A 81 1.57 2.18 -13.54
CA LEU A 81 0.29 2.18 -14.24
C LEU A 81 -0.86 1.67 -13.36
N PHE A 82 -0.61 0.67 -12.51
CA PHE A 82 -1.61 0.22 -11.52
C PHE A 82 -1.91 1.31 -10.48
N ALA A 83 -0.88 2.11 -10.14
CA ALA A 83 -0.92 3.43 -9.51
C ALA A 83 -2.13 4.29 -9.93
N ILE A 84 -2.05 4.59 -11.22
CA ILE A 84 -2.89 5.51 -11.97
C ILE A 84 -4.28 4.92 -12.19
N LEU A 85 -4.34 3.65 -12.62
CA LEU A 85 -5.60 2.94 -12.86
C LEU A 85 -6.48 2.91 -11.59
N TYR A 86 -5.90 2.69 -10.42
CA TYR A 86 -6.65 2.72 -9.17
C TYR A 86 -7.26 4.10 -8.88
N HIS A 87 -6.49 5.17 -9.03
CA HIS A 87 -6.99 6.53 -8.76
C HIS A 87 -8.04 6.95 -9.79
N ILE A 88 -7.81 6.69 -11.09
CA ILE A 88 -8.79 6.97 -12.15
C ILE A 88 -10.09 6.19 -11.89
N SER A 89 -9.98 4.89 -11.59
CA SER A 89 -11.13 4.06 -11.25
C SER A 89 -11.90 4.58 -10.03
N GLY A 90 -11.19 5.04 -9.01
CA GLY A 90 -11.77 5.68 -7.83
C GLY A 90 -12.52 6.98 -8.16
N PHE A 91 -11.97 7.85 -9.00
CA PHE A 91 -12.65 9.07 -9.46
C PHE A 91 -13.90 8.76 -10.28
N ILE A 92 -13.82 7.81 -11.22
CA ILE A 92 -14.97 7.36 -12.02
C ILE A 92 -16.08 6.82 -11.10
N THR A 93 -15.72 5.98 -10.13
CA THR A 93 -16.69 5.40 -9.19
C THR A 93 -17.38 6.48 -8.36
N LYS A 94 -16.61 7.46 -7.83
CA LYS A 94 -17.18 8.60 -7.08
C LYS A 94 -18.12 9.45 -7.93
N ALA A 95 -17.71 9.78 -9.16
CA ALA A 95 -18.54 10.57 -10.08
C ALA A 95 -19.83 9.81 -10.46
N ALA A 96 -19.71 8.53 -10.83
CA ALA A 96 -20.85 7.69 -11.17
C ALA A 96 -21.83 7.53 -10.00
N MET A 97 -21.34 7.45 -8.76
CA MET A 97 -22.19 7.43 -7.56
C MET A 97 -22.98 8.72 -7.39
N ILE A 98 -22.38 9.89 -7.67
CA ILE A 98 -23.09 11.17 -7.63
C ILE A 98 -24.20 11.20 -8.68
N PHE A 99 -23.91 10.82 -9.93
CA PHE A 99 -24.94 10.73 -10.98
C PHE A 99 -26.04 9.72 -10.66
N PHE A 100 -25.68 8.61 -10.01
CA PHE A 100 -26.63 7.59 -9.55
C PHE A 100 -27.59 8.17 -8.51
N VAL A 101 -27.09 8.83 -7.48
CA VAL A 101 -27.90 9.47 -6.43
C VAL A 101 -28.78 10.57 -7.02
N LEU A 102 -28.21 11.44 -7.87
CA LEU A 102 -28.98 12.48 -8.56
C LEU A 102 -30.07 11.90 -9.46
N GLY A 103 -29.79 10.80 -10.16
CA GLY A 103 -30.75 10.08 -10.99
C GLY A 103 -31.94 9.56 -10.17
N ILE A 104 -31.67 8.97 -9.00
CA ILE A 104 -32.72 8.49 -8.07
C ILE A 104 -33.57 9.67 -7.55
N LEU A 105 -32.91 10.75 -7.11
CA LEU A 105 -33.61 11.94 -6.62
C LEU A 105 -34.51 12.56 -7.70
N LEU A 106 -34.01 12.68 -8.93
CA LEU A 106 -34.76 13.22 -10.05
C LEU A 106 -35.92 12.30 -10.45
N ALA A 107 -35.70 10.98 -10.48
CA ALA A 107 -36.75 10.00 -10.75
C ALA A 107 -37.89 10.05 -9.73
N SER A 108 -37.58 10.43 -8.49
CA SER A 108 -38.57 10.58 -7.40
C SER A 108 -39.47 11.81 -7.57
N ILE A 109 -39.05 12.80 -8.35
CA ILE A 109 -39.78 14.07 -8.57
C ILE A 109 -40.47 14.07 -9.94
N SER A 110 -39.95 13.32 -10.93
CA SER A 110 -40.48 13.34 -12.29
C SER A 110 -41.75 12.50 -12.45
N THR A 111 -42.85 13.13 -12.88
CA THR A 111 -44.07 12.48 -13.39
C THR A 111 -43.81 11.88 -14.78
N GLU A 112 -44.01 10.56 -14.91
CA GLU A 112 -44.07 9.66 -16.10
C GLU A 112 -43.21 9.92 -17.37
N ASN A 113 -43.05 11.17 -17.83
CA ASN A 113 -42.44 11.54 -19.10
C ASN A 113 -40.90 11.58 -19.11
N TYR A 114 -40.23 11.64 -17.95
CA TYR A 114 -38.77 11.73 -17.90
C TYR A 114 -38.12 10.34 -17.81
N ARG A 115 -38.25 9.57 -18.91
CA ARG A 115 -37.72 8.19 -19.04
C ARG A 115 -36.21 8.12 -18.75
N ILE A 116 -35.45 9.18 -19.03
CA ILE A 116 -34.00 9.22 -18.84
C ILE A 116 -33.58 9.24 -17.35
N ALA A 117 -34.36 9.81 -16.42
CA ALA A 117 -34.01 9.67 -14.98
C ALA A 117 -34.22 8.24 -14.49
N LYS A 118 -35.21 7.51 -15.03
CA LYS A 118 -35.49 6.13 -14.63
C LYS A 118 -34.40 5.17 -15.16
N THR A 119 -33.79 5.42 -16.31
CA THR A 119 -32.78 4.53 -16.93
C THR A 119 -31.33 4.90 -16.61
N LEU A 120 -31.04 6.15 -16.26
CA LEU A 120 -29.68 6.62 -15.92
C LEU A 120 -29.00 5.83 -14.79
N PRO A 121 -29.68 5.50 -13.66
CA PRO A 121 -29.09 4.71 -12.58
C PRO A 121 -28.65 3.29 -13.02
N VAL A 122 -29.37 2.69 -13.96
CA VAL A 122 -29.05 1.34 -14.47
C VAL A 122 -27.79 1.35 -15.33
N GLY A 123 -27.63 2.38 -16.18
CA GLY A 123 -26.44 2.53 -17.02
C GLY A 123 -25.17 2.82 -16.22
N THR A 124 -25.26 3.64 -15.17
CA THR A 124 -24.10 3.96 -14.32
C THR A 124 -23.66 2.78 -13.45
N ALA A 125 -24.58 1.89 -13.07
CA ALA A 125 -24.28 0.73 -12.25
C ALA A 125 -23.25 -0.22 -12.90
N PHE A 126 -23.35 -0.50 -14.20
CA PHE A 126 -22.41 -1.38 -14.89
C PHE A 126 -20.97 -0.84 -14.89
N GLY A 127 -20.80 0.46 -15.14
CA GLY A 127 -19.49 1.11 -15.10
C GLY A 127 -18.86 1.09 -13.70
N VAL A 128 -19.67 1.30 -12.67
CA VAL A 128 -19.25 1.22 -11.26
C VAL A 128 -18.80 -0.19 -10.90
N VAL A 129 -19.50 -1.23 -11.36
CA VAL A 129 -19.11 -2.62 -11.09
C VAL A 129 -17.75 -2.93 -11.70
N ILE A 130 -17.52 -2.56 -12.97
CA ILE A 130 -16.22 -2.80 -13.64
C ILE A 130 -15.10 -2.04 -12.93
N ALA A 131 -15.31 -0.75 -12.64
CA ALA A 131 -14.34 0.07 -11.92
C ALA A 131 -14.05 -0.49 -10.51
N GLY A 132 -15.09 -0.97 -9.82
CA GLY A 132 -14.98 -1.65 -8.54
C GLY A 132 -14.11 -2.90 -8.61
N LEU A 133 -14.33 -3.77 -9.60
CA LEU A 133 -13.54 -4.99 -9.80
C LEU A 133 -12.06 -4.68 -10.06
N ILE A 134 -11.75 -3.67 -10.87
CA ILE A 134 -10.37 -3.21 -11.11
C ILE A 134 -9.74 -2.74 -9.79
N SER A 135 -10.47 -1.95 -9.01
CA SER A 135 -9.99 -1.42 -7.73
C SER A 135 -9.73 -2.54 -6.72
N LEU A 136 -10.60 -3.54 -6.65
CA LEU A 136 -10.44 -4.72 -5.80
C LEU A 136 -9.22 -5.57 -6.21
N PHE A 137 -9.00 -5.75 -7.51
CA PHE A 137 -7.82 -6.44 -8.01
C PHE A 137 -6.52 -5.73 -7.60
N ILE A 138 -6.47 -4.40 -7.73
CA ILE A 138 -5.29 -3.63 -7.33
C ILE A 138 -5.11 -3.65 -5.80
N LEU A 139 -6.20 -3.59 -5.03
CA LEU A 139 -6.16 -3.72 -3.57
C LEU A 139 -5.55 -5.07 -3.15
N PHE A 140 -5.95 -6.15 -3.83
CA PHE A 140 -5.34 -7.47 -3.64
C PHE A 140 -3.83 -7.45 -3.90
N LEU A 141 -3.37 -6.76 -4.96
CA LEU A 141 -1.93 -6.60 -5.22
C LEU A 141 -1.20 -5.84 -4.09
N LEU A 142 -1.85 -4.86 -3.45
CA LEU A 142 -1.24 -4.09 -2.35
C LEU A 142 -1.07 -4.92 -1.06
N VAL A 143 -1.93 -5.93 -0.85
CA VAL A 143 -1.83 -6.88 0.27
C VAL A 143 -0.76 -7.96 0.03
N LYS A 144 -0.58 -8.44 -1.22
CA LYS A 144 0.35 -9.53 -1.59
C LYS A 144 1.80 -9.28 -1.12
N PRO A 145 2.59 -10.27 -0.64
CA PRO A 145 3.97 -9.98 -0.22
C PRO A 145 4.81 -9.50 -1.41
N GLY A 146 5.73 -8.57 -1.15
CA GLY A 146 6.67 -8.11 -2.15
C GLY A 146 7.78 -9.12 -2.43
N ASN A 147 8.63 -8.79 -3.41
CA ASN A 147 9.78 -9.62 -3.76
C ASN A 147 10.81 -9.61 -2.64
N LYS A 148 11.34 -10.78 -2.26
CA LYS A 148 12.43 -10.91 -1.27
C LYS A 148 13.82 -10.66 -1.85
N LYS A 149 13.94 -10.62 -3.17
CA LYS A 149 15.18 -10.26 -3.89
C LYS A 149 15.07 -8.84 -4.47
N PRO A 150 16.21 -8.16 -4.71
CA PRO A 150 16.22 -6.93 -5.47
C PRO A 150 15.48 -7.07 -6.80
N ASN A 151 14.77 -6.02 -7.21
CA ASN A 151 14.06 -5.98 -8.48
C ASN A 151 14.48 -4.71 -9.25
N ARG A 152 13.85 -4.44 -10.40
CA ARG A 152 14.19 -3.28 -11.25
C ARG A 152 14.03 -1.91 -10.59
N TYR A 153 13.38 -1.86 -9.43
CA TYR A 153 13.16 -0.66 -8.62
C TYR A 153 14.08 -0.59 -7.40
N GLY A 154 15.05 -1.50 -7.28
CA GLY A 154 16.05 -1.52 -6.22
C GLY A 154 15.87 -2.65 -5.20
N ASP A 155 16.70 -2.56 -4.17
CA ASP A 155 16.85 -3.48 -3.03
C ASP A 155 16.12 -3.00 -1.75
N GLY A 156 15.39 -1.89 -1.82
CA GLY A 156 14.59 -1.40 -0.69
C GLY A 156 13.26 -2.15 -0.45
N GLY A 157 12.45 -1.65 0.48
CA GLY A 157 11.13 -2.20 0.78
C GLY A 157 11.23 -3.56 1.48
N SER A 158 10.61 -4.61 0.93
CA SER A 158 10.64 -5.95 1.55
C SER A 158 12.03 -6.60 1.57
N CYS A 159 13.01 -5.99 0.90
CA CYS A 159 14.41 -6.40 0.84
C CYS A 159 15.34 -5.53 1.71
N GLU A 160 14.82 -4.48 2.36
CA GLU A 160 15.65 -3.49 3.05
C GLU A 160 16.43 -4.13 4.20
N ILE A 161 17.76 -4.03 4.13
CA ILE A 161 18.67 -4.58 5.14
C ILE A 161 18.68 -3.62 6.33
N ASN A 162 18.36 -4.12 7.51
CA ASN A 162 18.39 -3.32 8.73
C ASN A 162 19.84 -3.07 9.15
N ILE A 163 20.35 -1.86 8.90
CA ILE A 163 21.74 -1.48 9.21
C ILE A 163 22.09 -1.74 10.68
N LYS A 164 21.15 -1.52 11.62
CA LYS A 164 21.39 -1.79 13.05
C LYS A 164 21.61 -3.27 13.36
N GLU A 165 20.95 -4.13 12.60
CA GLU A 165 21.12 -5.57 12.73
C GLU A 165 22.47 -6.00 12.14
N THR A 166 22.87 -5.43 11.01
CA THR A 166 24.21 -5.62 10.45
C THR A 166 25.31 -5.13 11.40
N GLU A 167 25.19 -3.91 11.95
CA GLU A 167 26.11 -3.34 12.94
C GLU A 167 26.16 -4.19 14.23
N TYR A 168 25.03 -4.75 14.66
CA TYR A 168 25.00 -5.67 15.79
C TYR A 168 25.75 -6.98 15.49
N PHE A 169 25.58 -7.55 14.30
CA PHE A 169 26.33 -8.76 13.92
C PHE A 169 27.82 -8.50 13.70
N GLU A 170 28.18 -7.29 13.28
CA GLU A 170 29.57 -6.86 13.19
C GLU A 170 30.20 -6.68 14.59
N SER A 171 29.52 -5.97 15.48
CA SER A 171 30.00 -5.74 16.86
C SER A 171 30.08 -7.01 17.71
N THR A 172 29.20 -7.99 17.48
CA THR A 172 29.26 -9.31 18.15
C THR A 172 30.30 -10.25 17.55
N GLY A 173 30.98 -9.89 16.46
CA GLY A 173 31.91 -10.75 15.74
C GLY A 173 31.24 -11.88 14.95
N THR A 174 29.91 -11.95 14.94
CA THR A 174 29.12 -12.95 14.19
C THR A 174 29.44 -12.89 12.70
N MET A 175 29.60 -11.68 12.14
CA MET A 175 29.98 -11.50 10.73
C MET A 175 31.32 -12.13 10.38
N ASN A 176 32.29 -12.16 11.30
CA ASN A 176 33.59 -12.80 11.06
C ASN A 176 33.44 -14.32 11.00
N LYS A 177 32.63 -14.91 11.90
CA LYS A 177 32.32 -16.35 11.85
C LYS A 177 31.59 -16.75 10.59
N VAL A 178 30.66 -15.92 10.09
CA VAL A 178 29.99 -16.17 8.81
C VAL A 178 31.00 -16.15 7.65
N ARG A 179 31.92 -15.18 7.61
CA ARG A 179 32.98 -15.13 6.58
C ARG A 179 33.92 -16.33 6.63
N GLU A 180 34.30 -16.80 7.81
CA GLU A 180 35.07 -18.05 7.99
C GLU A 180 34.31 -19.24 7.38
N ARG A 181 33.00 -19.35 7.66
CA ARG A 181 32.14 -20.43 7.13
C ARG A 181 31.91 -20.36 5.62
N GLU A 182 31.87 -19.17 5.03
CA GLU A 182 31.77 -19.02 3.57
C GLU A 182 33.02 -19.52 2.83
N GLN A 183 34.19 -19.45 3.48
CA GLN A 183 35.47 -19.94 2.94
C GLN A 183 35.70 -21.43 3.23
N ASP A 184 34.98 -21.97 4.22
CA ASP A 184 35.05 -23.36 4.62
C ASP A 184 34.46 -24.28 3.53
N LYS A 185 35.33 -25.11 2.94
CA LYS A 185 34.96 -26.10 1.91
C LYS A 185 34.78 -27.51 2.49
N SER A 186 34.73 -27.66 3.81
CA SER A 186 34.59 -28.97 4.48
C SER A 186 33.29 -29.72 4.18
N GLY A 187 32.38 -29.11 3.40
CA GLY A 187 31.12 -29.72 2.98
C GLY A 187 30.03 -29.58 4.04
N TYR A 188 28.95 -30.33 3.89
CA TYR A 188 27.85 -30.36 4.86
C TYR A 188 27.96 -31.66 5.66
N THR A 189 27.96 -31.58 6.99
CA THR A 189 27.80 -32.76 7.86
C THR A 189 26.33 -32.84 8.26
N ASN A 190 25.71 -34.00 8.08
CA ASN A 190 24.33 -34.20 8.51
C ASN A 190 24.29 -34.32 10.04
N VAL A 191 23.33 -33.66 10.69
CA VAL A 191 23.17 -33.67 12.15
C VAL A 191 22.95 -35.07 12.69
N ASP A 192 22.31 -35.93 11.91
CA ASP A 192 22.01 -37.32 12.27
C ASP A 192 23.28 -38.21 12.30
N ASP A 193 24.36 -37.76 11.65
CA ASP A 193 25.64 -38.49 11.59
C ASP A 193 26.61 -38.04 12.72
N ILE A 194 26.19 -37.11 13.58
CA ILE A 194 27.01 -36.58 14.68
C ILE A 194 26.85 -37.48 15.92
N ASP A 195 27.98 -38.02 16.41
CA ASP A 195 28.06 -38.75 17.68
C ASP A 195 28.07 -37.75 18.86
N TRP A 196 26.88 -37.43 19.36
CA TRP A 196 26.67 -36.46 20.44
C TRP A 196 27.29 -36.86 21.77
N ASP A 197 27.59 -38.14 21.98
CA ASP A 197 28.19 -38.64 23.21
C ASP A 197 29.71 -38.42 23.26
N LYS A 198 30.33 -37.99 22.14
CA LYS A 198 31.78 -37.73 22.01
C LYS A 198 32.19 -36.26 21.86
N LEU A 199 31.23 -35.33 21.81
CA LEU A 199 31.48 -33.89 21.72
C LEU A 199 31.65 -33.25 23.10
#